data_AF-A0A645A937-F1
#
_entry.id   AF-A0A645A937-F1
#
_cell.length_a   1.000
_cell.length_b   1.000
_cell.length_c   1.000
_cell.angle_alpha   90.00
_cell.angle_beta   90.00
_cell.angle_gamma   90.00
#
_symmetry.space_group_name_H-M   'P 1'
#
loop_
_entity.id
_entity.type
_entity.pdbx_description
1 polymer ?
#
loop_
_entity_poly.entity_id
_entity_poly.type
_entity_poly.pdbx_seq_one_letter_code
_entity_poly.pdbx_strand_id
1 'polypeptide(L)'
;MIETIEDYNRAREILITLKPELLADALLTLVLTSRSAEMLVTSLISTSEENIALFKETLHSVQHDDLGEELTLDMLRRALDMLDPAAMDASCGLELMALFYETDEAAFDSSLDLDYEFGQIYADDGVAKFSEFAHRCGDKEYVRQLVQRLVSEDRYGMRMGLRDAVFPSSRDAVLKDTEFGHSLR
;
A
#
# COMPACT_ATOMS: atom_id res chain seq x y z
N MET A 1 -2.46 20.94 17.83
CA MET A 1 -2.22 20.00 16.71
C MET A 1 -3.55 19.73 16.04
N ILE A 2 -3.61 19.01 14.91
CA ILE A 2 -4.86 18.35 14.52
C ILE A 2 -4.99 17.16 15.47
N GLU A 3 -5.88 17.24 16.45
CA GLU A 3 -5.93 16.29 17.58
C GLU A 3 -7.14 15.36 17.50
N THR A 4 -8.12 15.68 16.66
CA THR A 4 -9.35 14.90 16.49
C THR A 4 -9.70 14.66 15.02
N ILE A 5 -10.54 13.66 14.76
CA ILE A 5 -11.11 13.39 13.43
C ILE A 5 -11.93 14.60 12.94
N GLU A 6 -12.62 15.29 13.85
CA GLU A 6 -13.39 16.50 13.53
C GLU A 6 -12.47 17.64 13.07
N ASP A 7 -11.36 17.87 13.78
CA ASP A 7 -10.35 18.85 13.39
C ASP A 7 -9.72 18.51 12.04
N TYR A 8 -9.44 17.23 11.81
CA TYR A 8 -8.90 16.74 10.53
C TYR A 8 -9.87 17.02 9.38
N ASN A 9 -11.15 16.64 9.53
CA ASN A 9 -12.15 16.83 8.49
C ASN A 9 -12.38 18.31 8.20
N ARG A 10 -12.47 19.14 9.24
CA ARG A 10 -12.59 20.59 9.11
C ARG A 10 -11.39 21.18 8.37
N ALA A 11 -10.17 20.80 8.75
CA ALA A 11 -8.96 21.28 8.08
C ALA A 11 -8.95 20.88 6.60
N ARG A 12 -9.30 19.61 6.30
CA ARG A 12 -9.40 19.12 4.92
C ARG A 12 -10.41 19.90 4.09
N GLU A 13 -11.60 20.17 4.62
CA GLU A 13 -12.63 20.96 3.92
C GLU A 13 -12.12 22.37 3.60
N ILE A 14 -11.46 23.03 4.55
CA ILE A 14 -10.87 24.36 4.31
C ILE A 14 -9.78 24.29 3.24
N LEU A 15 -8.86 23.33 3.34
CA LEU A 15 -7.75 23.17 2.38
C LEU A 15 -8.25 23.00 0.95
N ILE A 16 -9.34 22.26 0.72
CA ILE A 16 -9.94 22.06 -0.61
C ILE A 16 -10.48 23.36 -1.21
N THR A 17 -10.87 24.33 -0.38
CA THR A 17 -11.35 25.64 -0.87
C THR A 17 -10.22 26.61 -1.23
N LEU A 18 -8.97 26.28 -0.87
CA LEU A 18 -7.81 27.11 -1.16
C LEU A 18 -7.42 27.03 -2.64
N LYS A 19 -6.67 28.03 -3.07
CA LYS A 19 -6.11 28.05 -4.42
C LYS A 19 -5.06 26.93 -4.58
N PRO A 20 -5.05 26.21 -5.71
CA PRO A 20 -4.08 25.13 -5.93
C PRO A 20 -2.62 25.56 -5.77
N GLU A 21 -2.28 26.79 -6.16
CA GLU A 21 -0.91 27.31 -6.06
C GLU A 21 -0.44 27.40 -4.61
N LEU A 22 -1.34 27.79 -3.70
CA LEU A 22 -1.03 27.89 -2.27
C LEU A 22 -0.77 26.49 -1.66
N LEU A 23 -1.52 25.48 -2.12
CA LEU A 23 -1.31 24.10 -1.68
C LEU A 23 0.00 23.53 -2.23
N ALA A 24 0.33 23.82 -3.50
CA ALA A 24 1.59 23.40 -4.11
C ALA A 24 2.81 24.01 -3.37
N ASP A 25 2.79 25.31 -3.09
CA ASP A 25 3.87 25.99 -2.36
C ASP A 25 4.02 25.45 -0.93
N ALA A 26 2.91 25.14 -0.26
CA ALA A 26 2.92 24.53 1.07
C ALA A 26 3.54 23.12 1.04
N LEU A 27 3.18 22.29 0.05
CA LEU A 27 3.78 20.97 -0.14
C LEU A 27 5.29 21.07 -0.38
N LEU A 28 5.72 21.98 -1.27
CA LEU A 28 7.15 22.21 -1.54
C LEU A 28 7.91 22.72 -0.30
N THR A 29 7.24 23.47 0.58
CA THR A 29 7.83 23.88 1.86
C THR A 29 8.06 22.67 2.77
N LEU A 30 7.13 21.71 2.81
CA LEU A 30 7.27 20.48 3.60
C LEU A 30 8.40 19.59 3.10
N VAL A 31 8.59 19.52 1.78
CA VAL A 31 9.70 18.77 1.13
C VAL A 31 11.06 19.16 1.72
N LEU A 32 11.26 20.45 2.04
CA LEU A 32 12.55 20.94 2.58
C LEU A 32 12.91 20.37 3.96
N THR A 33 11.96 19.74 4.65
CA THR A 33 12.12 19.32 6.05
C THR A 33 11.70 17.89 6.31
N SER A 34 11.07 17.22 5.34
CA SER A 34 10.52 15.88 5.50
C SER A 34 10.78 15.02 4.27
N ARG A 35 11.56 13.95 4.45
CA ARG A 35 11.80 12.93 3.42
C ARG A 35 10.49 12.27 2.96
N SER A 36 9.55 12.06 3.88
CA SER A 36 8.20 11.57 3.56
C SER A 36 7.48 12.49 2.58
N ALA A 37 7.55 13.81 2.83
CA ALA A 37 6.93 14.81 1.96
C ALA A 37 7.62 14.88 0.60
N GLU A 38 8.96 14.78 0.56
CA GLU A 38 9.74 14.66 -0.67
C GLU A 38 9.28 13.49 -1.53
N MET A 39 9.18 12.29 -0.93
CA MET A 39 8.72 11.10 -1.64
C MET A 39 7.29 11.25 -2.17
N LEU A 40 6.37 11.77 -1.35
CA LEU A 40 4.99 12.01 -1.77
C LEU A 40 4.94 12.97 -2.96
N VAL A 41 5.56 14.15 -2.85
CA VAL A 41 5.54 15.14 -3.92
C VAL A 41 6.20 14.61 -5.19
N THR A 42 7.33 13.92 -5.06
CA THR A 42 8.02 13.29 -6.19
C THR A 42 7.10 12.28 -6.88
N SER A 43 6.40 11.42 -6.11
CA SER A 43 5.47 10.43 -6.69
C SER A 43 4.27 11.06 -7.42
N LEU A 44 3.77 12.20 -6.92
CA LEU A 44 2.62 12.90 -7.48
C LEU A 44 2.92 13.55 -8.84
N ILE A 45 4.17 13.98 -9.05
CA ILE A 45 4.60 14.63 -10.29
C ILE A 45 5.27 13.65 -11.27
N SER A 46 5.48 12.40 -10.85
CA SER A 46 6.11 11.35 -11.64
C SER A 46 5.12 10.65 -12.56
N THR A 47 5.62 10.17 -13.69
CA THR A 47 4.93 9.21 -14.55
C THR A 47 4.84 7.83 -13.88
N SER A 48 3.99 6.95 -14.42
CA SER A 48 3.90 5.57 -13.92
C SER A 48 5.24 4.81 -14.00
N GLU A 49 6.04 5.04 -15.05
CA GLU A 49 7.36 4.41 -15.19
C GLU A 49 8.35 4.91 -14.14
N GLU A 50 8.36 6.22 -13.87
CA GLU A 50 9.18 6.82 -12.82
C GLU A 50 8.75 6.34 -11.42
N ASN A 51 7.45 6.23 -11.17
CA ASN A 51 6.91 5.67 -9.93
C ASN A 51 7.32 4.20 -9.73
N ILE A 52 7.39 3.40 -10.79
CA ILE A 52 7.91 2.03 -10.70
C ILE A 52 9.40 2.01 -10.33
N ALA A 53 10.19 2.93 -10.87
CA ALA A 53 11.61 3.04 -10.52
C ALA A 53 11.79 3.45 -9.05
N LEU A 54 11.08 4.50 -8.61
CA LEU A 54 11.08 4.99 -7.23
C LEU A 54 10.60 3.92 -6.24
N PHE A 55 9.57 3.17 -6.60
CA PHE A 55 9.08 2.04 -5.82
C PHE A 55 10.19 1.01 -5.58
N LYS A 56 10.87 0.56 -6.63
CA LYS A 56 11.94 -0.44 -6.53
C LYS A 56 13.13 0.06 -5.72
N GLU A 57 13.52 1.32 -5.92
CA GLU A 57 14.58 1.96 -5.13
C GLU A 57 14.21 2.03 -3.65
N THR A 58 12.96 2.38 -3.35
CA THR A 58 12.43 2.42 -1.98
C THR A 58 12.53 1.05 -1.31
N LEU A 59 12.05 -0.02 -1.97
CA LEU A 59 12.11 -1.37 -1.42
C LEU A 59 13.56 -1.85 -1.23
N HIS A 60 14.45 -1.51 -2.17
CA HIS A 60 15.86 -1.80 -2.03
C HIS A 60 16.44 -1.16 -0.77
N SER A 61 16.15 0.12 -0.52
CA SER A 61 16.57 0.80 0.71
C SER A 61 15.98 0.14 1.97
N VAL A 62 14.70 -0.22 1.98
CA VAL A 62 14.09 -0.94 3.12
C VAL A 62 14.81 -2.25 3.44
N GLN A 63 15.25 -2.99 2.42
CA GLN A 63 15.91 -4.28 2.62
C GLN A 63 17.38 -4.19 3.06
N HIS A 64 18.08 -3.08 2.75
CA HIS A 64 19.53 -3.01 2.85
C HIS A 64 20.06 -1.88 3.74
N ASP A 65 19.28 -0.84 3.97
CA ASP A 65 19.71 0.34 4.74
C ASP A 65 19.16 0.27 6.17
N ASP A 66 19.93 0.77 7.14
CA ASP A 66 19.48 0.94 8.53
C ASP A 66 18.75 2.29 8.67
N LEU A 67 17.43 2.27 8.42
CA LEU A 67 16.59 3.47 8.34
C LEU A 67 15.87 3.80 9.65
N GLY A 68 15.85 2.87 10.61
CA GLY A 68 14.94 2.89 11.75
C GLY A 68 13.50 2.54 11.36
N GLU A 69 12.73 2.05 12.33
CA GLU A 69 11.39 1.49 12.09
C GLU A 69 10.36 2.52 11.59
N GLU A 70 10.35 3.75 12.12
CA GLU A 70 9.40 4.79 11.70
C GLU A 70 9.57 5.18 10.23
N LEU A 71 10.81 5.38 9.79
CA LEU A 71 11.11 5.73 8.41
C LEU A 71 10.83 4.56 7.47
N THR A 72 11.16 3.33 7.89
CA THR A 72 10.86 2.11 7.13
C THR A 72 9.36 1.96 6.90
N LEU A 73 8.56 2.13 7.96
CA LEU A 73 7.11 2.09 7.91
C LEU A 73 6.55 3.13 6.94
N ASP A 74 7.00 4.38 7.05
CA ASP A 74 6.56 5.46 6.16
C ASP A 74 6.94 5.17 4.69
N MET A 75 8.17 4.73 4.44
CA MET A 75 8.64 4.37 3.10
C MET A 75 7.81 3.25 2.47
N LEU A 76 7.44 2.22 3.23
CA LEU A 76 6.55 1.15 2.75
C LEU A 76 5.15 1.66 2.38
N ARG A 77 4.57 2.56 3.19
CA ARG A 77 3.29 3.20 2.85
C ARG A 77 3.40 3.99 1.55
N ARG A 78 4.44 4.81 1.41
CA ARG A 78 4.68 5.60 0.19
C ARG A 78 4.90 4.70 -1.03
N ALA A 79 5.59 3.57 -0.87
CA ALA A 79 5.74 2.61 -1.96
C ALA A 79 4.39 2.09 -2.46
N LEU A 80 3.47 1.73 -1.55
CA LEU A 80 2.13 1.28 -1.96
C LEU A 80 1.32 2.38 -2.67
N ASP A 81 1.48 3.64 -2.25
CA ASP A 81 0.83 4.80 -2.88
C ASP A 81 1.30 5.04 -4.33
N MET A 82 2.56 4.69 -4.64
CA MET A 82 3.13 4.83 -6.01
C MET A 82 2.49 3.87 -7.02
N LEU A 83 1.89 2.78 -6.55
CA LEU A 83 1.22 1.81 -7.41
C LEU A 83 -0.22 2.24 -7.64
N ASP A 84 -0.62 2.58 -8.85
CA ASP A 84 -2.04 2.85 -9.16
C ASP A 84 -2.62 1.71 -9.99
N PRO A 85 -3.48 0.85 -9.41
CA PRO A 85 -4.17 -0.20 -10.14
C PRO A 85 -4.87 0.34 -11.37
N ALA A 86 -5.51 1.51 -11.32
CA ALA A 86 -6.22 2.09 -12.47
C ALA A 86 -5.29 2.34 -13.67
N ALA A 87 -4.09 2.85 -13.43
CA ALA A 87 -3.17 3.34 -14.44
C ALA A 87 -2.12 2.32 -14.92
N MET A 88 -1.98 1.16 -14.27
CA MET A 88 -0.94 0.19 -14.62
C MET A 88 -1.45 -1.19 -15.06
N ASP A 89 -0.59 -1.91 -15.78
CA ASP A 89 -0.82 -3.30 -16.16
C ASP A 89 -0.93 -4.18 -14.91
N ALA A 90 -1.94 -5.05 -14.89
CA ALA A 90 -2.24 -5.85 -13.71
C ALA A 90 -1.16 -6.87 -13.38
N SER A 91 -0.51 -7.46 -14.39
CA SER A 91 0.54 -8.45 -14.19
C SER A 91 1.81 -7.78 -13.66
N CYS A 92 2.16 -6.61 -14.22
CA CYS A 92 3.25 -5.79 -13.69
C CYS A 92 2.99 -5.36 -12.24
N GLY A 93 1.77 -4.89 -11.92
CA GLY A 93 1.41 -4.54 -10.55
C GLY A 93 1.54 -5.73 -9.57
N LEU A 94 1.17 -6.93 -9.99
CA LEU A 94 1.35 -8.15 -9.18
C LEU A 94 2.82 -8.50 -8.95
N GLU A 95 3.68 -8.32 -9.94
CA GLU A 95 5.13 -8.50 -9.78
C GLU A 95 5.72 -7.49 -8.78
N LEU A 96 5.30 -6.23 -8.86
CA LEU A 96 5.72 -5.19 -7.92
C LEU A 96 5.22 -5.46 -6.50
N MET A 97 3.98 -5.89 -6.35
CA MET A 97 3.45 -6.31 -5.05
C MET A 97 4.19 -7.52 -4.49
N ALA A 98 4.68 -8.43 -5.33
CA ALA A 98 5.50 -9.54 -4.87
C ALA A 98 6.83 -9.06 -4.27
N LEU A 99 7.50 -8.10 -4.93
CA LEU A 99 8.70 -7.46 -4.39
C LEU A 99 8.41 -6.76 -3.06
N PHE A 100 7.26 -6.10 -2.94
CA PHE A 100 6.82 -5.49 -1.68
C PHE A 100 6.68 -6.54 -0.58
N TYR A 101 6.01 -7.66 -0.81
CA TYR A 101 5.91 -8.71 0.21
C TYR A 101 7.25 -9.31 0.61
N GLU A 102 8.22 -9.35 -0.32
CA GLU A 102 9.58 -9.82 -0.05
C GLU A 102 10.39 -8.85 0.85
N THR A 103 9.86 -7.70 1.24
CA THR A 103 10.48 -6.82 2.25
C THR A 103 10.02 -7.08 3.68
N ASP A 104 9.04 -7.96 3.90
CA ASP A 104 8.47 -8.22 5.24
C ASP A 104 9.52 -8.68 6.24
N GLU A 105 10.38 -9.63 5.86
CA GLU A 105 11.41 -10.16 6.73
C GLU A 105 12.38 -9.07 7.20
N ALA A 106 12.86 -8.22 6.29
CA ALA A 106 13.73 -7.10 6.66
C ALA A 106 13.01 -6.09 7.57
N ALA A 107 11.75 -5.77 7.27
CA ALA A 107 10.96 -4.83 8.06
C ALA A 107 10.74 -5.34 9.49
N PHE A 108 10.31 -6.59 9.66
CA PHE A 108 10.06 -7.17 10.97
C PHE A 108 11.33 -7.52 11.74
N ASP A 109 12.40 -7.99 11.07
CA ASP A 109 13.69 -8.24 11.73
C ASP A 109 14.31 -6.95 12.29
N SER A 110 13.95 -5.78 11.74
CA SER A 110 14.41 -4.46 12.18
C SER A 110 13.49 -3.75 13.17
N SER A 111 12.27 -4.27 13.41
CA SER A 111 11.30 -3.60 14.29
C SER A 111 11.52 -3.96 15.76
N LEU A 112 11.32 -2.98 16.63
CA LEU A 112 11.33 -3.16 18.08
C LEU A 112 9.94 -2.93 18.69
N ASP A 113 9.21 -1.92 18.19
CA ASP A 113 7.95 -1.48 18.80
C ASP A 113 6.79 -1.32 17.80
N LEU A 114 7.02 -1.48 16.48
CA LEU A 114 6.03 -1.21 15.41
C LEU A 114 5.50 -2.45 14.68
N ASP A 115 5.62 -3.64 15.27
CA ASP A 115 5.13 -4.91 14.69
C ASP A 115 3.66 -4.83 14.25
N TYR A 116 2.83 -4.13 15.02
CA TYR A 116 1.41 -3.97 14.70
C TYR A 116 1.21 -3.13 13.45
N GLU A 117 1.90 -1.99 13.34
CA GLU A 117 1.83 -1.08 12.21
C GLU A 117 2.39 -1.74 10.94
N PHE A 118 3.51 -2.48 11.03
CA PHE A 118 3.99 -3.28 9.91
C PHE A 118 2.96 -4.34 9.51
N GLY A 119 2.34 -5.00 10.49
CA GLY A 119 1.25 -5.95 10.26
C GLY A 119 0.11 -5.32 9.45
N GLN A 120 -0.33 -4.11 9.81
CA GLN A 120 -1.37 -3.41 9.06
C GLN A 120 -0.98 -3.15 7.60
N ILE A 121 0.25 -2.71 7.35
CA ILE A 121 0.68 -2.44 5.97
C ILE A 121 0.69 -3.73 5.14
N TYR A 122 1.23 -4.85 5.65
CA TYR A 122 1.31 -6.07 4.84
C TYR A 122 -0.02 -6.82 4.74
N ALA A 123 -0.74 -6.96 5.85
CA ALA A 123 -1.92 -7.81 5.97
C ALA A 123 -3.23 -7.09 5.58
N ASP A 124 -3.30 -5.76 5.68
CA ASP A 124 -4.47 -4.98 5.30
C ASP A 124 -4.22 -4.22 3.99
N ASP A 125 -3.34 -3.20 4.01
CA ASP A 125 -3.14 -2.30 2.88
C ASP A 125 -2.57 -3.05 1.65
N GLY A 126 -1.55 -3.86 1.88
CA GLY A 126 -0.90 -4.69 0.87
C GLY A 126 -1.86 -5.72 0.28
N VAL A 127 -2.68 -6.37 1.11
CA VAL A 127 -3.65 -7.38 0.65
C VAL A 127 -4.74 -6.72 -0.20
N ALA A 128 -5.26 -5.58 0.25
CA ALA A 128 -6.23 -4.81 -0.52
C ALA A 128 -5.66 -4.43 -1.90
N LYS A 129 -4.45 -3.89 -1.93
CA LYS A 129 -3.76 -3.48 -3.16
C LYS A 129 -3.48 -4.65 -4.11
N PHE A 130 -2.94 -5.75 -3.59
CA PHE A 130 -2.69 -6.97 -4.36
C PHE A 130 -3.98 -7.50 -4.97
N SER A 131 -5.06 -7.51 -4.18
CA SER A 131 -6.36 -8.00 -4.62
C SER A 131 -6.91 -7.18 -5.80
N GLU A 132 -6.78 -5.86 -5.78
CA GLU A 132 -7.19 -5.01 -6.91
C GLU A 132 -6.47 -5.39 -8.21
N PHE A 133 -5.15 -5.62 -8.15
CA PHE A 133 -4.39 -6.13 -9.31
C PHE A 133 -4.81 -7.54 -9.73
N ALA A 134 -4.95 -8.46 -8.77
CA ALA A 134 -5.32 -9.85 -9.03
C ALA A 134 -6.70 -9.98 -9.69
N HIS A 135 -7.67 -9.14 -9.31
CA HIS A 135 -8.99 -9.11 -9.91
C HIS A 135 -8.94 -8.68 -11.38
N ARG A 136 -8.12 -7.68 -11.69
CA ARG A 136 -7.92 -7.16 -13.05
C ARG A 136 -7.06 -8.06 -13.94
N CYS A 137 -6.18 -8.88 -13.37
CA CYS A 137 -5.34 -9.78 -14.13
C CYS A 137 -6.19 -10.88 -14.79
N GLY A 138 -6.08 -11.01 -16.12
CA GLY A 138 -6.83 -12.02 -16.89
C GLY A 138 -6.28 -13.44 -16.70
N ASP A 139 -5.00 -13.58 -16.36
CA ASP A 139 -4.36 -14.88 -16.15
C ASP A 139 -4.52 -15.34 -14.70
N LYS A 140 -5.62 -16.04 -14.43
CA LYS A 140 -5.93 -16.54 -13.08
C LYS A 140 -5.00 -17.67 -12.62
N GLU A 141 -4.36 -18.38 -13.54
CA GLU A 141 -3.39 -19.41 -13.19
C GLU A 141 -2.08 -18.77 -12.73
N TYR A 142 -1.61 -17.74 -13.43
CA TYR A 142 -0.48 -16.91 -12.99
C TYR A 142 -0.71 -16.36 -11.57
N VAL A 143 -1.87 -15.73 -11.33
CA VAL A 143 -2.23 -15.19 -10.00
C VAL A 143 -2.19 -16.29 -8.93
N ARG A 144 -2.73 -17.48 -9.22
CA ARG A 144 -2.73 -18.61 -8.28
C ARG A 144 -1.33 -19.06 -7.92
N GLN A 145 -0.46 -19.21 -8.92
CA GLN A 145 0.94 -19.61 -8.72
C GLN A 145 1.71 -18.57 -7.91
N LEU A 146 1.48 -17.28 -8.19
CA LEU A 146 2.10 -16.19 -7.45
C LEU A 146 1.69 -16.18 -5.97
N VAL A 147 0.38 -16.29 -5.68
CA VAL A 147 -0.13 -16.38 -4.30
C VAL A 147 0.45 -17.60 -3.59
N GLN A 148 0.51 -18.75 -4.26
CA GLN A 148 1.07 -19.97 -3.67
C GLN A 148 2.55 -19.78 -3.31
N ARG A 149 3.34 -19.16 -4.19
CA ARG A 149 4.76 -18.85 -3.93
C ARG A 149 4.89 -17.93 -2.71
N LEU A 150 4.21 -16.80 -2.71
CA LEU A 150 4.30 -15.81 -1.64
C LEU A 150 3.92 -16.40 -0.27
N VAL A 151 2.84 -17.18 -0.21
CA VAL A 151 2.37 -17.83 1.03
C VAL A 151 3.30 -18.95 1.49
N SER A 152 3.98 -19.64 0.57
CA SER A 152 4.93 -20.71 0.95
C SER A 152 6.19 -20.19 1.65
N GLU A 153 6.48 -18.91 1.50
CA GLU A 153 7.64 -18.21 2.07
C GLU A 153 7.20 -17.15 3.11
N ASP A 154 6.14 -17.43 3.85
CA ASP A 154 5.53 -16.49 4.80
C ASP A 154 6.05 -16.70 6.24
N ARG A 155 7.26 -16.19 6.52
CA ARG A 155 7.92 -16.35 7.83
C ARG A 155 7.14 -15.69 8.97
N TYR A 156 6.48 -14.56 8.69
CA TYR A 156 5.79 -13.73 9.69
C TYR A 156 4.26 -13.90 9.67
N GLY A 157 3.69 -14.65 8.73
CA GLY A 157 2.24 -14.87 8.61
C GLY A 157 1.48 -13.71 7.96
N MET A 158 2.19 -12.80 7.30
CA MET A 158 1.65 -11.55 6.73
C MET A 158 1.04 -11.73 5.35
N ARG A 159 1.34 -12.85 4.69
CA ARG A 159 0.95 -13.13 3.30
C ARG A 159 -0.27 -14.06 3.22
N MET A 160 -0.68 -14.66 4.34
CA MET A 160 -1.82 -15.58 4.41
C MET A 160 -3.12 -15.00 3.86
N GLY A 161 -3.38 -13.71 4.11
CA GLY A 161 -4.59 -13.01 3.67
C GLY A 161 -4.75 -12.93 2.14
N LEU A 162 -3.66 -13.07 1.38
CA LEU A 162 -3.68 -13.05 -0.08
C LEU A 162 -4.56 -14.16 -0.67
N ARG A 163 -4.56 -15.34 -0.06
CA ARG A 163 -5.36 -16.47 -0.54
C ARG A 163 -6.84 -16.17 -0.46
N ASP A 164 -7.30 -15.69 0.69
CA ASP A 164 -8.73 -15.45 0.94
C ASP A 164 -9.23 -14.22 0.19
N ALA A 165 -8.37 -13.22 0.01
CA ALA A 165 -8.69 -12.01 -0.76
C ALA A 165 -8.90 -12.28 -2.26
N VAL A 166 -8.16 -13.25 -2.82
CA VAL A 166 -8.16 -13.54 -4.27
C VAL A 166 -9.04 -14.75 -4.60
N PHE A 167 -9.08 -15.74 -3.72
CA PHE A 167 -9.80 -17.00 -3.88
C PHE A 167 -10.68 -17.25 -2.65
N PRO A 168 -11.70 -16.42 -2.42
CA PRO A 168 -12.57 -16.56 -1.25
C PRO A 168 -13.17 -17.97 -1.24
N SER A 169 -13.14 -18.60 -0.06
CA SER A 169 -13.77 -19.91 0.10
C SER A 169 -15.26 -19.79 -0.20
N SER A 170 -15.89 -20.85 -0.71
CA SER A 170 -17.33 -20.84 -1.00
C SER A 170 -18.22 -20.57 0.23
N ARG A 171 -17.65 -20.57 1.45
CA ARG A 171 -18.36 -20.16 2.68
C ARG A 171 -18.36 -18.65 2.88
N ASP A 172 -17.33 -17.94 2.43
CA ASP A 172 -17.18 -16.48 2.65
C ASP A 172 -17.87 -15.65 1.57
N ALA A 173 -18.01 -16.19 0.36
CA ALA A 173 -18.81 -15.59 -0.71
C ALA A 173 -20.29 -15.42 -0.31
N VAL A 174 -20.82 -16.36 0.48
CA VAL A 174 -22.21 -16.33 0.95
C VAL A 174 -22.44 -15.21 1.98
N LEU A 175 -21.44 -14.90 2.81
CA LEU A 175 -21.59 -13.87 3.85
C LEU A 175 -21.58 -12.44 3.28
N LYS A 176 -20.75 -12.17 2.26
CA LYS A 176 -20.71 -10.86 1.58
C LYS A 176 -22.00 -10.56 0.79
N ASP A 177 -22.66 -11.57 0.23
CA ASP A 177 -23.95 -11.40 -0.46
C ASP A 177 -25.11 -11.13 0.51
N THR A 178 -25.04 -11.59 1.76
CA THR A 178 -26.07 -11.32 2.77
C THR A 178 -25.99 -9.93 3.39
N GLU A 179 -24.82 -9.26 3.41
CA GLU A 179 -24.71 -7.92 4.00
C GLU A 179 -25.20 -6.79 3.07
N PHE A 180 -25.27 -7.02 1.75
CA PHE A 180 -25.85 -6.08 0.78
C PHE A 180 -27.30 -6.41 0.37
N GLY A 181 -27.89 -7.47 0.93
CA GLY A 181 -29.19 -8.03 0.50
C GLY A 181 -30.42 -7.61 1.31
N HIS A 182 -30.32 -6.73 2.31
CA HIS A 182 -31.47 -6.26 3.09
C HIS A 182 -31.67 -4.74 3.01
N SER A 183 -32.04 -4.27 1.83
CA SER A 183 -32.92 -3.10 1.71
C SER A 183 -33.81 -3.26 0.48
N LEU A 184 -35.11 -3.00 0.68
CA LEU A 184 -36.24 -3.07 -0.25
C LEU A 184 -36.94 -4.44 -0.36
N ARG A 185 -37.85 -4.67 0.59
CA ARG A 185 -39.28 -4.89 0.30
C ARG A 185 -40.14 -4.45 1.46
#